data_AF-A0A166RW72-F1
#
_entry.id   AF-A0A166RW72-F1
#
_cell.length_a   1.000
_cell.length_b   1.000
_cell.length_c   1.000
_cell.angle_alpha   90.00
_cell.angle_beta   90.00
_cell.angle_gamma   90.00
#
_symmetry.space_group_name_H-M   'P 1'
#
loop_
_entity.id
_entity.type
_entity.pdbx_description
1 polymer ?
#
loop_
_entity_poly.entity_id
_entity_poly.type
_entity_poly.pdbx_seq_one_letter_code
_entity_poly.pdbx_strand_id
1 'polypeptide(L)'
;MPDSRLSLHVYRPKTVNILTQDRIVKSSDKTATLYHMTLVGPSLGWSAKLHRDTQDGPTVFEIAFIGNPYGDDISIGGGNLDISIKRTVGSPWQTRLIEASFPSTEHSFRGTDGQYYCWRSSKWFSLSNSLTCVGPSNLIIATYECRAMALYKDGELTIFDAGLFMKDLLLATCLALRVAV
;
A
#
# COMPACT_ATOMS: atom_id res chain seq x y z
N MET A 1 14.95 -6.28 24.51
CA MET A 1 14.19 -5.01 24.52
C MET A 1 12.84 -5.31 23.89
N PRO A 2 11.72 -4.74 24.35
CA PRO A 2 10.45 -4.99 23.67
C PRO A 2 10.51 -4.28 22.33
N ASP A 3 10.65 -5.03 21.24
CA ASP A 3 10.57 -4.51 19.88
C ASP A 3 9.15 -3.97 19.66
N SER A 4 8.95 -2.65 19.72
CA SER A 4 7.64 -2.02 19.57
C SER A 4 7.23 -2.05 18.10
N ARG A 5 6.75 -3.22 17.66
CA ARG A 5 6.18 -3.40 16.32
C ARG A 5 4.68 -3.13 16.33
N LEU A 6 4.20 -2.41 15.31
CA LEU A 6 2.78 -2.26 15.04
C LEU A 6 2.36 -3.31 14.01
N SER A 7 1.41 -4.18 14.37
CA SER A 7 0.79 -5.13 13.44
C SER A 7 -0.60 -4.65 13.05
N LEU A 8 -0.86 -4.61 11.75
CA LEU A 8 -2.10 -4.20 11.13
C LEU A 8 -2.61 -5.33 10.24
N HIS A 9 -3.85 -5.74 10.43
CA HIS A 9 -4.46 -6.84 9.69
C HIS A 9 -5.40 -6.31 8.61
N VAL A 10 -5.19 -6.73 7.36
CA VAL A 10 -5.98 -6.29 6.20
C VAL A 10 -7.02 -7.35 5.85
N TYR A 11 -8.26 -6.92 5.65
CA TYR A 11 -9.41 -7.76 5.35
C TYR A 11 -10.15 -7.29 4.10
N ARG A 12 -10.77 -8.26 3.39
CA ARG A 12 -11.74 -8.02 2.32
C ARG A 12 -13.17 -8.19 2.87
N PRO A 13 -13.97 -7.12 2.96
CA PRO A 13 -15.31 -7.22 3.54
C PRO A 13 -16.34 -7.93 2.65
N LYS A 14 -16.15 -7.92 1.32
CA LYS A 14 -17.08 -8.54 0.37
C LYS A 14 -16.31 -9.39 -0.64
N THR A 15 -16.47 -10.71 -0.58
CA THR A 15 -15.87 -11.67 -1.51
C THR A 15 -16.65 -11.83 -2.83
N VAL A 16 -17.84 -11.23 -2.93
CA VAL A 16 -18.80 -11.52 -4.02
C VAL A 16 -18.63 -10.60 -5.24
N ASN A 17 -18.12 -9.38 -5.06
CA ASN A 17 -17.85 -8.47 -6.18
C ASN A 17 -16.35 -8.25 -6.34
N ILE A 18 -15.76 -8.96 -7.32
CA ILE A 18 -14.37 -8.78 -7.77
C ILE A 18 -14.09 -7.32 -8.18
N LEU A 19 -15.15 -6.56 -8.50
CA LEU A 19 -15.11 -5.16 -8.93
C LEU A 19 -15.03 -4.15 -7.77
N THR A 20 -15.40 -4.52 -6.54
CA THR A 20 -15.33 -3.62 -5.36
C THR A 20 -14.25 -4.13 -4.42
N GLN A 21 -13.02 -3.68 -4.62
CA GLN A 21 -11.87 -4.10 -3.82
C GLN A 21 -11.66 -3.22 -2.56
N ASP A 22 -12.73 -2.92 -1.83
CA ASP A 22 -12.60 -2.22 -0.55
C ASP A 22 -11.74 -3.06 0.42
N ARG A 23 -11.06 -2.38 1.34
CA ARG A 23 -10.24 -3.01 2.38
C ARG A 23 -10.55 -2.44 3.74
N ILE A 24 -10.56 -3.32 4.75
CA ILE A 24 -10.67 -2.94 6.15
C ILE A 24 -9.37 -3.30 6.85
N VAL A 25 -8.82 -2.35 7.59
CA VAL A 25 -7.58 -2.52 8.34
C VAL A 25 -7.91 -2.51 9.82
N LYS A 26 -7.55 -3.58 10.52
CA LYS A 26 -7.76 -3.73 11.95
C LYS A 26 -6.45 -3.71 12.71
N SER A 27 -6.54 -3.35 13.98
CA SER A 27 -5.44 -3.43 14.94
C SER A 27 -4.97 -4.88 15.15
N SER A 28 -3.84 -5.07 15.83
CA SER A 28 -3.27 -6.38 16.16
C SER A 28 -4.22 -7.30 16.95
N ASP A 29 -5.13 -6.71 17.71
CA ASP A 29 -6.17 -7.44 18.45
C ASP A 29 -7.32 -7.95 17.56
N LYS A 30 -7.37 -7.52 16.29
CA LYS A 30 -8.40 -7.82 15.28
C LYS A 30 -9.82 -7.35 15.66
N THR A 31 -9.97 -6.59 16.74
CA THR A 31 -11.28 -6.11 17.21
C THR A 31 -11.55 -4.70 16.67
N ALA A 32 -10.60 -3.79 16.86
CA ALA A 32 -10.73 -2.40 16.46
C ALA A 32 -10.42 -2.22 14.98
N THR A 33 -11.38 -1.69 14.22
CA THR A 33 -11.12 -1.18 12.88
C THR A 33 -10.42 0.17 13.00
N LEU A 34 -9.29 0.31 12.32
CA LEU A 34 -8.46 1.52 12.35
C LEU A 34 -8.54 2.29 11.03
N TYR A 35 -8.68 1.58 9.90
CA TYR A 35 -8.79 2.22 8.60
C TYR A 35 -9.77 1.50 7.68
N HIS A 36 -10.38 2.29 6.81
CA HIS A 36 -11.19 1.82 5.70
C HIS A 36 -10.62 2.37 4.40
N MET A 37 -10.37 1.50 3.43
CA MET A 37 -10.03 1.91 2.08
C MET A 37 -11.24 1.67 1.18
N THR A 38 -11.71 2.76 0.57
CA THR A 38 -12.82 2.74 -0.40
C THR A 38 -12.24 2.91 -1.80
N LEU A 39 -12.48 1.93 -2.68
CA LEU A 39 -12.04 2.00 -4.07
C LEU A 39 -13.13 2.65 -4.95
N VAL A 40 -12.72 3.51 -5.86
CA VAL A 40 -13.58 4.21 -6.82
C VAL A 40 -13.03 4.03 -8.23
N GLY A 41 -13.87 3.52 -9.12
CA GLY A 41 -13.55 3.33 -10.54
C GLY A 41 -13.17 1.89 -10.92
N PRO A 42 -13.12 1.60 -12.23
CA PRO A 42 -12.68 0.30 -12.75
C PRO A 42 -11.16 0.10 -12.53
N SER A 43 -10.67 -1.14 -12.69
CA SER A 43 -9.25 -1.49 -12.50
C SER A 43 -8.27 -0.73 -13.40
N LEU A 44 -8.74 -0.16 -14.52
CA LEU A 44 -7.97 0.76 -15.37
C LEU A 44 -8.35 2.20 -14.99
N GLY A 45 -7.46 2.92 -14.30
CA GLY A 45 -7.73 4.29 -13.85
C GLY A 45 -8.43 4.40 -12.50
N TRP A 46 -8.15 3.47 -11.57
CA TRP A 46 -8.75 3.45 -10.25
C TRP A 46 -8.22 4.59 -9.36
N SER A 47 -9.05 5.00 -8.40
CA SER A 47 -8.67 5.84 -7.27
C SER A 47 -9.19 5.22 -5.98
N ALA A 48 -8.53 5.48 -4.87
CA ALA A 48 -8.94 5.02 -3.56
C ALA A 48 -8.84 6.15 -2.54
N LYS A 49 -9.69 6.08 -1.51
CA LYS A 49 -9.61 6.93 -0.33
C LYS A 49 -9.36 6.08 0.89
N LEU A 50 -8.35 6.45 1.67
CA LEU A 50 -8.05 5.82 2.95
C LEU A 50 -8.63 6.68 4.08
N HIS A 51 -9.65 6.17 4.72
CA HIS A 51 -10.35 6.77 5.85
C HIS A 51 -9.83 6.18 7.16
N ARG A 52 -9.83 7.00 8.23
CA ARG A 52 -9.54 6.56 9.59
C ARG A 52 -10.83 6.20 10.33
N ASP A 53 -10.75 5.16 11.15
CA ASP A 53 -11.82 4.61 12.03
C ASP A 53 -13.01 3.99 11.29
N THR A 54 -13.75 4.78 10.50
CA THR A 54 -14.97 4.37 9.79
C THR A 54 -14.89 4.67 8.30
N GLN A 55 -15.80 4.11 7.51
CA GLN A 55 -15.88 4.36 6.06
C GLN A 55 -16.18 5.83 5.72
N ASP A 56 -16.97 6.51 6.56
CA ASP A 56 -17.29 7.94 6.43
C ASP A 56 -16.37 8.82 7.29
N GLY A 57 -15.32 8.23 7.86
CA GLY A 57 -14.35 8.92 8.70
C GLY A 57 -13.44 9.87 7.90
N PRO A 58 -12.58 10.64 8.59
CA PRO A 58 -11.69 11.58 7.93
C PRO A 58 -10.74 10.84 6.98
N THR A 59 -10.73 11.27 5.71
CA THR A 59 -9.77 10.79 4.72
C THR A 59 -8.37 11.22 5.14
N VAL A 60 -7.45 10.27 5.25
CA VAL A 60 -6.03 10.52 5.56
C VAL A 60 -5.21 10.65 4.28
N PHE A 61 -5.50 9.79 3.31
CA PHE A 61 -4.85 9.79 1.99
C PHE A 61 -5.86 9.57 0.86
N GLU A 62 -5.63 10.31 -0.22
CA GLU A 62 -6.16 10.02 -1.54
C GLU A 62 -5.08 9.30 -2.36
N ILE A 63 -5.45 8.21 -3.00
CA ILE A 63 -4.57 7.34 -3.78
C ILE A 63 -5.15 7.30 -5.19
N ALA A 64 -4.36 7.57 -6.21
CA ALA A 64 -4.84 7.56 -7.59
C ALA A 64 -3.81 6.93 -8.52
N PHE A 65 -4.25 5.98 -9.33
CA PHE A 65 -3.45 5.48 -10.43
C PHE A 65 -3.39 6.56 -11.52
N ILE A 66 -2.19 6.98 -11.89
CA ILE A 66 -1.97 8.04 -12.89
C ILE A 66 -1.76 7.44 -14.28
N GLY A 67 -1.10 6.29 -14.39
CA GLY A 67 -0.73 5.69 -15.69
C GLY A 67 0.78 5.47 -15.82
N ASN A 68 1.26 5.32 -17.05
CA ASN A 68 2.68 5.17 -17.33
C ASN A 68 3.37 6.56 -17.24
N PRO A 69 4.39 6.77 -16.39
CA PRO A 69 5.09 8.05 -16.29
C PRO A 69 6.02 8.32 -17.48
N TYR A 70 6.26 7.34 -18.36
CA TYR A 70 7.24 7.40 -19.44
C TYR A 70 6.66 7.53 -20.87
N GLY A 71 5.36 7.84 -21.02
CA GLY A 71 4.77 8.22 -22.31
C GLY A 71 4.16 7.07 -23.13
N ASP A 72 3.43 7.48 -24.17
CA ASP A 72 2.37 6.84 -24.97
C ASP A 72 2.59 5.43 -25.59
N ASP A 73 3.55 4.62 -25.14
CA ASP A 73 3.73 3.28 -25.70
C ASP A 73 2.90 2.23 -24.95
N ILE A 74 1.72 1.94 -25.49
CA ILE A 74 0.89 0.75 -25.18
C ILE A 74 1.47 -0.48 -25.92
N SER A 75 2.79 -0.67 -25.85
CA SER A 75 3.48 -1.73 -26.57
C SER A 75 4.23 -2.65 -25.58
N ILE A 76 3.53 -3.74 -25.25
CA ILE A 76 4.08 -5.07 -24.97
C ILE A 76 5.08 -5.15 -23.78
N GLY A 77 4.54 -5.49 -22.61
CA GLY A 77 5.24 -6.34 -21.64
C GLY A 77 6.25 -5.65 -20.71
N GLY A 78 5.77 -4.76 -19.86
CA GLY A 78 6.52 -4.23 -18.71
C GLY A 78 5.73 -3.12 -18.05
N GLY A 79 4.95 -3.44 -17.02
CA GLY A 79 4.15 -2.43 -16.32
C GLY A 79 5.06 -1.36 -15.73
N ASN A 80 4.77 -0.09 -16.00
CA ASN A 80 5.37 1.04 -15.30
C ASN A 80 4.29 1.61 -14.40
N LEU A 81 4.13 1.04 -13.20
CA LEU A 81 3.18 1.54 -12.21
C LEU A 81 3.54 2.96 -11.75
N ASP A 82 2.59 3.89 -11.87
CA ASP A 82 2.67 5.21 -11.21
C ASP A 82 1.38 5.54 -10.47
N ILE A 83 1.52 5.65 -9.15
CA ILE A 83 0.41 5.94 -8.24
C ILE A 83 0.75 7.20 -7.46
N SER A 84 -0.14 8.19 -7.50
CA SER A 84 -0.08 9.35 -6.62
C SER A 84 -0.72 9.06 -5.28
N ILE A 85 -0.06 9.48 -4.22
CA ILE A 85 -0.55 9.41 -2.84
C ILE A 85 -0.49 10.81 -2.25
N LYS A 86 -1.65 11.38 -1.95
CA LYS A 86 -1.81 12.75 -1.46
C LYS A 86 -2.41 12.73 -0.07
N ARG A 87 -1.76 13.43 0.87
CA ARG A 87 -2.29 13.64 2.22
C ARG A 87 -3.41 14.66 2.19
N THR A 88 -4.52 14.35 2.83
CA THR A 88 -5.72 15.22 2.91
C THR A 88 -5.90 15.90 4.26
N VAL A 89 -5.23 15.43 5.31
CA VAL A 89 -5.31 16.00 6.66
C VAL A 89 -3.96 16.56 7.09
N GLY A 90 -3.96 17.76 7.69
CA GLY A 90 -2.74 18.43 8.15
C GLY A 90 -1.98 19.14 7.03
N SER A 91 -0.65 19.23 7.16
CA SER A 91 0.19 19.92 6.17
C SER A 91 0.14 19.24 4.81
N PRO A 92 -0.02 20.00 3.71
CA PRO A 92 -0.10 19.45 2.36
C PRO A 92 1.18 18.70 2.03
N TRP A 93 1.02 17.45 1.61
CA TRP A 93 2.13 16.58 1.24
C TRP A 93 1.66 15.55 0.23
N GLN A 94 2.53 15.20 -0.71
CA GLN A 94 2.25 14.19 -1.72
C GLN A 94 3.52 13.43 -2.09
N THR A 95 3.34 12.20 -2.57
CA THR A 95 4.41 11.37 -3.13
C THR A 95 3.89 10.57 -4.32
N ARG A 96 4.82 9.99 -5.07
CA ARG A 96 4.52 9.03 -6.13
C ARG A 96 5.15 7.70 -5.77
N LEU A 97 4.39 6.63 -5.97
CA LEU A 97 4.86 5.26 -5.89
C LEU A 97 5.11 4.79 -7.31
N ILE A 98 6.39 4.57 -7.62
CA ILE A 98 6.87 4.33 -8.99
C ILE A 98 7.56 2.97 -9.03
N GLU A 99 7.15 2.13 -9.98
CA GLU A 99 7.82 0.87 -10.28
C GLU A 99 9.15 1.10 -11.02
N ALA A 100 10.20 0.42 -10.59
CA ALA A 100 11.48 0.41 -11.28
C ALA A 100 11.38 -0.41 -12.57
N SER A 101 12.14 -0.02 -13.59
CA SER A 101 12.10 -0.69 -14.89
C SER A 101 12.37 -2.20 -14.78
N PHE A 102 11.62 -2.98 -15.57
CA PHE A 102 11.77 -4.43 -15.68
C PHE A 102 13.25 -4.82 -15.92
N PRO A 103 13.78 -5.87 -15.25
CA PRO A 103 13.09 -6.93 -14.50
C PRO A 103 12.91 -6.66 -12.99
N SER A 104 12.98 -5.40 -12.55
CA SER A 104 12.84 -5.06 -11.14
C SER A 104 11.41 -5.28 -10.61
N THR A 105 11.28 -5.64 -9.33
CA THR A 105 10.00 -5.66 -8.58
C THR A 105 9.95 -4.55 -7.52
N GLU A 106 10.88 -3.61 -7.63
CA GLU A 106 11.05 -2.51 -6.69
C GLU A 106 10.07 -1.39 -6.98
N HIS A 107 9.40 -0.90 -5.93
CA HIS A 107 8.48 0.22 -6.01
C HIS A 107 8.94 1.31 -5.04
N SER A 108 9.42 2.42 -5.59
CA SER A 108 10.03 3.49 -4.83
C SER A 108 9.04 4.62 -4.56
N PHE A 109 9.14 5.22 -3.38
CA PHE A 109 8.38 6.42 -3.01
C PHE A 109 9.19 7.32 -2.09
N ARG A 110 8.81 8.59 -2.03
CA ARG A 110 9.37 9.54 -1.08
C ARG A 110 8.56 9.55 0.21
N GLY A 111 9.23 9.49 1.36
CA GLY A 111 8.64 9.59 2.69
C GLY A 111 8.38 11.04 3.12
N THR A 112 7.71 11.19 4.26
CA THR A 112 7.33 12.51 4.81
C THR A 112 8.51 13.28 5.38
N ASP A 113 9.59 12.58 5.70
CA ASP A 113 10.91 13.07 6.07
C ASP A 113 11.76 13.50 4.85
N GLY A 114 11.22 13.34 3.64
CA GLY A 114 11.90 13.67 2.40
C GLY A 114 12.88 12.61 1.90
N GLN A 115 13.04 11.49 2.61
CA GLN A 115 13.91 10.37 2.23
C GLN A 115 13.22 9.42 1.24
N TYR A 116 14.00 8.57 0.58
CA TYR A 116 13.47 7.55 -0.33
C TYR A 116 13.32 6.20 0.35
N TYR A 117 12.23 5.53 0.02
CA TYR A 117 11.83 4.23 0.53
C TYR A 117 11.45 3.33 -0.63
N CYS A 118 11.64 2.03 -0.48
CA CYS A 118 11.42 1.07 -1.55
C CYS A 118 10.69 -0.16 -1.02
N TRP A 119 9.58 -0.49 -1.65
CA TRP A 119 8.92 -1.78 -1.48
C TRP A 119 9.52 -2.79 -2.45
N ARG A 120 9.91 -3.96 -1.95
CA ARG A 120 10.47 -5.06 -2.73
C ARG A 120 9.63 -6.31 -2.53
N SER A 121 9.33 -7.03 -3.61
CA SER A 121 8.78 -8.39 -3.50
C SER A 121 9.89 -9.37 -3.18
N SER A 122 9.64 -10.31 -2.27
CA SER A 122 10.63 -11.32 -1.90
C SER A 122 10.73 -12.49 -2.89
N LYS A 123 9.86 -12.55 -3.93
CA LYS A 123 9.88 -13.61 -4.95
C LYS A 123 9.85 -13.02 -6.35
N TRP A 124 10.91 -13.30 -7.11
CA TRP A 124 11.16 -12.85 -8.50
C TRP A 124 10.02 -13.20 -9.49
N PHE A 125 9.21 -14.23 -9.20
CA PHE A 125 8.16 -14.73 -10.10
C PHE A 125 6.80 -14.93 -9.43
N SER A 126 6.57 -14.35 -8.25
CA SER A 126 5.27 -14.47 -7.60
C SER A 126 4.83 -13.14 -7.00
N LEU A 127 3.85 -12.52 -7.66
CA LEU A 127 3.03 -11.40 -7.18
C LEU A 127 2.19 -11.77 -5.92
N SER A 128 2.36 -13.01 -5.43
CA SER A 128 1.79 -13.54 -4.20
C SER A 128 2.91 -13.75 -3.17
N ASN A 129 3.18 -12.74 -2.35
CA ASN A 129 2.46 -12.61 -1.08
C ASN A 129 3.19 -11.73 -0.07
N SER A 130 4.49 -11.49 -0.21
CA SER A 130 5.22 -10.70 0.78
C SER A 130 5.96 -9.51 0.18
N LEU A 131 5.74 -8.34 0.79
CA LEU A 131 6.43 -7.11 0.46
C LEU A 131 7.33 -6.72 1.63
N THR A 132 8.53 -6.24 1.34
CA THR A 132 9.44 -5.67 2.35
C THR A 132 9.71 -4.22 1.98
N CYS A 133 9.45 -3.31 2.90
CA CYS A 133 9.80 -1.90 2.75
C CYS A 133 11.17 -1.65 3.38
N VAL A 134 12.10 -1.16 2.57
CA VAL A 134 13.43 -0.71 3.00
C VAL A 134 13.49 0.81 2.95
N GLY A 135 14.08 1.39 3.99
CA GLY A 135 14.37 2.82 4.07
C GLY A 135 15.85 3.13 3.85
N PRO A 136 16.28 4.35 4.23
CA PRO A 136 17.68 4.75 4.18
C PRO A 136 18.61 3.71 4.82
N SER A 137 19.79 3.52 4.24
CA SER A 137 20.78 2.53 4.69
C SER A 137 20.30 1.07 4.63
N ASN A 138 19.34 0.73 3.75
CA ASN A 138 18.77 -0.60 3.58
C ASN A 138 18.11 -1.18 4.86
N LEU A 139 17.66 -0.31 5.78
CA LEU A 139 16.97 -0.73 6.98
C LEU A 139 15.55 -1.19 6.64
N ILE A 140 15.14 -2.37 7.09
CA ILE A 140 13.77 -2.84 6.94
C ILE A 140 12.87 -2.09 7.93
N ILE A 141 11.88 -1.38 7.41
CA ILE A 141 10.98 -0.54 8.20
C ILE A 141 9.54 -1.05 8.23
N ALA A 142 9.17 -1.88 7.25
CA ALA A 142 7.89 -2.58 7.25
C ALA A 142 7.96 -3.87 6.43
N THR A 143 7.09 -4.81 6.76
CA THR A 143 6.86 -6.04 6.00
C THR A 143 5.37 -6.28 5.87
N TYR A 144 4.93 -6.73 4.70
CA TYR A 144 3.57 -7.18 4.48
C TYR A 144 3.61 -8.66 4.14
N GLU A 145 2.77 -9.46 4.79
CA GLU A 145 2.64 -10.89 4.52
C GLU A 145 1.18 -11.24 4.20
N CYS A 146 0.94 -11.71 2.99
CA CYS A 146 -0.33 -12.24 2.54
C CYS A 146 -0.40 -13.74 2.87
N ARG A 147 -1.51 -14.15 3.49
CA ARG A 147 -1.78 -15.56 3.77
C ARG A 147 -2.69 -16.10 2.66
N ALA A 148 -2.09 -16.88 1.75
CA ALA A 148 -2.70 -17.39 0.51
C ALA A 148 -4.02 -18.17 0.66
N MET A 149 -4.49 -18.48 1.87
CA MET A 149 -5.63 -19.37 2.12
C MET A 149 -6.70 -18.80 3.06
N ALA A 150 -6.72 -17.49 3.30
CA ALA A 150 -7.78 -16.88 4.10
C ALA A 150 -8.87 -16.28 3.21
N LEU A 151 -10.09 -16.80 3.32
CA LEU A 151 -11.28 -16.34 2.59
C LEU A 151 -11.56 -14.83 2.80
N TYR A 152 -11.18 -14.29 3.95
CA TYR A 152 -11.50 -12.91 4.36
C TYR A 152 -10.30 -12.05 4.76
N LYS A 153 -9.14 -12.66 5.08
CA LYS A 153 -7.92 -11.94 5.49
C LYS A 153 -6.95 -11.88 4.33
N ASP A 154 -6.59 -10.68 3.91
CA ASP A 154 -5.65 -10.46 2.81
C ASP A 154 -4.21 -10.53 3.27
N GLY A 155 -3.93 -10.12 4.50
CA GLY A 155 -2.58 -10.15 5.00
C GLY A 155 -2.38 -9.35 6.26
N GLU A 156 -1.12 -9.13 6.56
CA GLU A 156 -0.66 -8.48 7.76
C GLU A 156 0.50 -7.57 7.42
N LEU A 157 0.34 -6.28 7.72
CA LEU A 157 1.38 -5.28 7.65
C LEU A 157 2.01 -5.14 9.03
N THR A 158 3.29 -5.45 9.15
CA THR A 158 4.11 -5.21 10.33
C THR A 158 5.00 -4.02 10.09
N ILE A 159 4.89 -2.99 10.92
CA ILE A 159 5.72 -1.79 10.88
C ILE A 159 6.66 -1.82 12.08
N PHE A 160 7.96 -1.69 11.82
CA PHE A 160 9.00 -1.65 12.84
C PHE A 160 9.17 -0.23 13.38
N ASP A 161 9.84 -0.08 14.51
CA ASP A 161 10.03 1.19 15.22
C ASP A 161 10.48 2.34 14.31
N ALA A 162 11.47 2.06 13.46
CA ALA A 162 12.02 3.03 12.52
C ALA A 162 11.00 3.53 11.48
N GLY A 163 9.90 2.81 11.23
CA GLY A 163 8.83 3.19 10.29
C GLY A 163 7.58 3.79 10.94
N LEU A 164 7.46 3.76 12.28
CA LEU A 164 6.22 4.15 12.97
C LEU A 164 5.80 5.60 12.73
N PHE A 165 6.77 6.49 12.53
CA PHE A 165 6.51 7.92 12.28
C PHE A 165 5.71 8.18 11.00
N MET A 166 5.75 7.25 10.04
CA MET A 166 5.04 7.34 8.76
C MET A 166 4.11 6.13 8.53
N LYS A 167 3.61 5.53 9.61
CA LYS A 167 2.74 4.35 9.57
C LYS A 167 1.56 4.46 8.60
N ASP A 168 0.91 5.62 8.55
CA ASP A 168 -0.25 5.85 7.68
C ASP A 168 0.17 5.81 6.19
N LEU A 169 1.36 6.34 5.86
CA LEU A 169 1.91 6.31 4.50
C LEU A 169 2.35 4.91 4.09
N LEU A 170 2.99 4.17 5.00
CA LEU A 170 3.38 2.78 4.75
C LEU A 170 2.16 1.90 4.51
N LEU A 171 1.08 2.13 5.25
CA LEU A 171 -0.20 1.47 5.00
C LEU A 171 -0.77 1.84 3.62
N ALA A 172 -0.84 3.14 3.29
CA ALA A 172 -1.37 3.61 2.02
C ALA A 172 -0.61 3.06 0.80
N THR A 173 0.74 3.15 0.82
CA THR A 173 1.60 2.61 -0.25
C THR A 173 1.48 1.10 -0.38
N CYS A 174 1.45 0.36 0.73
CA CYS A 174 1.26 -1.08 0.73
C CYS A 174 -0.09 -1.47 0.11
N LEU A 175 -1.19 -0.81 0.52
CA LEU A 175 -2.52 -1.10 -0.02
C LEU A 175 -2.62 -0.74 -1.50
N ALA A 176 -2.00 0.36 -1.93
CA ALA A 176 -1.96 0.77 -3.33
C ALA A 176 -1.34 -0.30 -4.25
N LEU A 177 -0.21 -0.89 -3.85
CA LEU A 177 0.41 -2.00 -4.58
C LEU A 177 -0.47 -3.25 -4.64
N ARG A 178 -1.29 -3.49 -3.61
CA ARG A 178 -2.21 -4.65 -3.56
C ARG A 178 -3.47 -4.50 -4.41
N VAL A 179 -3.80 -3.28 -4.82
CA VAL A 179 -4.91 -3.00 -5.74
C VAL A 179 -4.42 -3.00 -7.18
N ALA A 180 -3.21 -2.52 -7.42
CA ALA A 180 -2.65 -2.40 -8.76
C ALA A 180 -2.21 -3.72 -9.41
N VAL A 181 -2.02 -4.76 -8.61
CA VAL A 181 -1.49 -6.09 -8.98
C VAL A 181 -2.56 -7.15 -8.80
#